data_AF-A0A967H7L2-F1
#
_entry.id   AF-A0A967H7L2-F1
#
_cell.length_a   1.000
_cell.length_b   1.000
_cell.length_c   1.000
_cell.angle_alpha   90.00
_cell.angle_beta   90.00
_cell.angle_gamma   90.00
#
_symmetry.space_group_name_H-M   'P 1'
#
loop_
_entity.id
_entity.type
_entity.pdbx_description
1 polymer ?
#
loop_
_entity_poly.entity_id
_entity_poly.type
_entity_poly.pdbx_seq_one_letter_code
_entity_poly.pdbx_strand_id
1 'polypeptide(L)' 'SLMDGLAHQEVPFEQVVEEVDPSRDMSRSPIFQVMLAYQNLPQEQQTLSGSESLGDIELEPFDPGVDSSKY' A
#
# COMPACT_ATOMS: atom_id res chain seq x y z
N SER A 1 -16.39 -1.81 -0.75
CA SER A 1 -15.82 -0.44 -0.58
C SER A 1 -14.65 -0.50 0.40
N LEU A 2 -13.77 0.51 0.45
CA LEU A 2 -12.71 0.61 1.47
C LEU A 2 -13.32 0.50 2.89
N MET A 3 -14.48 1.12 3.11
CA MET A 3 -15.21 1.05 4.37
C MET A 3 -15.64 -0.39 4.74
N ASP A 4 -16.12 -1.18 3.78
CA ASP A 4 -16.52 -2.57 4.03
C ASP A 4 -15.32 -3.45 4.41
N GLY A 5 -14.15 -3.19 3.77
CA GLY A 5 -12.91 -3.90 4.11
C GLY A 5 -12.43 -3.55 5.52
N LEU A 6 -12.43 -2.25 5.88
CA LEU A 6 -12.05 -1.79 7.22
C LEU A 6 -13.01 -2.29 8.31
N ALA A 7 -14.28 -2.48 8.00
CA ALA A 7 -15.25 -3.05 8.94
C ALA A 7 -14.90 -4.48 9.39
N HIS A 8 -14.04 -5.20 8.65
CA HIS A 8 -13.63 -6.58 8.94
C HIS A 8 -12.12 -6.72 9.16
N GLN A 9 -11.43 -5.63 9.53
CA GLN A 9 -9.96 -5.60 9.69
C GLN A 9 -9.41 -6.52 10.80
N GLU A 10 -10.27 -7.03 11.68
CA GLU A 10 -9.92 -7.92 12.80
C GLU A 10 -9.55 -9.33 12.33
N VAL A 11 -9.93 -9.70 11.10
CA VAL A 11 -9.63 -11.02 10.54
C VAL A 11 -8.16 -11.08 10.11
N PRO A 12 -7.38 -12.05 10.62
CA PRO A 12 -6.01 -12.27 10.17
C PRO A 12 -5.94 -12.50 8.66
N PHE A 13 -4.93 -11.92 8.02
CA PHE A 13 -4.73 -12.03 6.58
C PHE A 13 -4.61 -13.49 6.12
N GLU A 14 -3.95 -14.35 6.90
CA GLU A 14 -3.74 -15.76 6.58
C GLU A 14 -5.06 -16.52 6.47
N GLN A 15 -6.04 -16.22 7.34
CA GLN A 15 -7.36 -16.84 7.29
C GLN A 15 -8.15 -16.41 6.05
N VAL A 16 -7.99 -15.16 5.63
CA VAL A 16 -8.59 -14.66 4.37
C VAL A 16 -7.99 -15.39 3.17
N VAL A 17 -6.67 -15.60 3.15
CA VAL A 17 -6.01 -16.36 2.07
C VAL A 17 -6.48 -17.81 2.03
N GLU A 18 -6.63 -18.44 3.20
CA GLU A 18 -7.14 -19.82 3.30
C GLU A 18 -8.56 -19.96 2.73
N GLU A 19 -9.47 -19.05 3.09
CA GLU A 19 -10.88 -19.10 2.62
C GLU A 19 -11.02 -18.75 1.13
N VAL A 20 -10.20 -17.83 0.61
CA VAL A 20 -10.21 -17.45 -0.81
C VAL A 20 -9.60 -18.54 -1.70
N ASP A 21 -8.73 -19.39 -1.15
CA ASP A 21 -8.01 -20.47 -1.83
C ASP A 21 -7.45 -20.06 -3.22
N PRO A 22 -6.60 -19.02 -3.29
CA PRO A 22 -6.06 -18.57 -4.56
C PRO A 22 -5.06 -19.59 -5.11
N SER A 23 -4.98 -19.71 -6.44
CA SER A 23 -3.94 -20.48 -7.13
C SER A 23 -2.55 -20.08 -6.63
N ARG A 24 -1.83 -21.04 -6.05
CA ARG A 24 -0.53 -20.79 -5.44
C ARG A 24 0.56 -20.53 -6.49
N ASP A 25 1.19 -19.37 -6.39
CA ASP A 25 2.36 -18.98 -7.17
C ASP A 25 3.45 -18.46 -6.20
N MET A 26 4.60 -19.13 -6.18
CA MET A 26 5.71 -18.76 -5.26
C MET A 26 6.40 -17.45 -5.66
N SER A 27 6.14 -16.93 -6.85
CA SER A 27 6.67 -15.64 -7.32
C SER A 27 5.78 -14.45 -7.00
N ARG A 28 4.60 -14.67 -6.40
CA ARG A 28 3.59 -13.64 -6.16
C ARG A 28 3.00 -13.72 -4.76
N SER A 29 2.52 -12.59 -4.27
CA SER A 29 1.69 -12.55 -3.07
C SER A 29 0.26 -13.06 -3.35
N PRO A 30 -0.42 -13.67 -2.36
CA PRO A 30 -1.58 -14.54 -2.61
C PRO A 30 -2.81 -13.86 -3.19
N ILE A 31 -3.15 -12.64 -2.74
CA ILE A 31 -4.41 -11.97 -3.10
C ILE A 31 -4.27 -10.46 -3.41
N PHE A 32 -3.07 -9.90 -3.28
CA PHE A 32 -2.72 -8.53 -3.71
C PHE A 32 -1.29 -8.53 -4.23
N GLN A 33 -0.87 -7.51 -4.97
CA GLN A 33 0.52 -7.39 -5.48
C GLN A 33 1.20 -6.09 -5.06
N VAL A 34 0.43 -5.09 -4.64
CA VAL A 34 0.93 -3.79 -4.19
C VAL A 34 0.33 -3.50 -2.83
N MET A 35 1.17 -3.06 -1.89
CA MET A 35 0.78 -2.65 -0.54
C MET A 35 0.99 -1.15 -0.39
N LEU A 36 0.00 -0.46 0.18
CA LEU A 36 0.12 0.93 0.63
C LEU A 36 0.09 0.95 2.14
N ALA A 37 1.17 1.42 2.77
CA ALA A 37 1.23 1.68 4.19
C ALA A 37 1.29 3.20 4.41
N TYR A 38 0.21 3.78 4.91
CA TYR A 38 0.17 5.20 5.27
C TYR A 38 0.46 5.36 6.75
N GLN A 39 1.56 6.03 7.06
CA GLN A 39 1.94 6.38 8.42
C GLN A 39 1.91 7.90 8.55
N ASN A 40 1.05 8.41 9.44
CA ASN A 40 0.99 9.84 9.73
C ASN A 40 2.14 10.21 10.69
N LEU A 41 3.37 10.26 10.17
CA LEU A 41 4.58 10.63 10.91
C LEU A 41 4.81 12.16 10.84
N PRO A 42 5.34 12.78 11.90
CA PRO A 42 5.84 14.16 11.83
C PRO A 42 6.79 14.36 10.64
N GLN A 43 6.67 15.50 9.94
CA GLN A 43 7.41 15.79 8.70
C GLN A 43 8.93 15.65 8.84
N GLU A 44 9.48 15.92 10.02
CA GLU A 44 10.93 15.82 10.29
C GLU A 44 11.47 14.39 10.22
N GLN A 45 10.60 13.37 10.25
CA GLN A 45 10.97 11.95 10.22
C GLN A 45 10.76 11.31 8.84
N GLN A 46 10.25 12.06 7.86
CA GLN A 46 9.96 11.58 6.51
C GLN A 46 11.15 11.81 5.58
N THR A 47 12.31 11.19 5.86
CA THR A 47 13.40 11.16 4.88
C THR A 47 13.20 9.98 3.94
N LEU A 48 12.29 10.12 2.98
CA LEU A 48 12.31 9.31 1.77
C LEU A 48 13.43 9.91 0.90
N SER A 49 14.60 9.27 0.86
CA SER A 49 15.67 9.72 -0.04
C SER A 49 15.15 9.56 -1.47
N GLY A 50 14.87 10.69 -2.14
CA GLY A 50 14.09 10.78 -3.39
C GLY A 50 14.69 10.14 -4.65
N SER A 51 15.41 9.03 -4.50
CA SER A 51 15.91 8.17 -5.57
C SER A 51 15.91 6.72 -5.07
N GLU A 52 14.75 6.22 -4.66
CA GLU A 52 14.57 4.80 -4.41
C GLU A 52 14.24 4.12 -5.74
N SER A 53 15.18 3.35 -6.27
CA SER A 53 14.98 2.54 -7.47
C SER A 53 14.43 1.17 -7.05
N LEU A 54 13.21 0.86 -7.50
CA LEU A 54 12.58 -0.46 -7.34
C LEU A 54 12.87 -1.29 -8.59
N GLY A 55 14.10 -1.78 -8.73
CA GLY A 55 14.55 -2.49 -9.93
C GLY A 55 14.68 -1.52 -11.11
N ASP A 56 13.90 -1.72 -12.17
CA ASP A 56 13.92 -0.85 -13.36
C ASP A 56 13.01 0.38 -13.22
N ILE A 57 12.41 0.59 -12.04
CA ILE A 57 11.45 1.66 -11.78
C ILE A 57 12.13 2.78 -10.98
N GLU A 58 12.15 3.98 -11.55
CA GLU A 58 12.56 5.21 -10.86
C GLU A 58 11.35 5.85 -10.19
N LEU A 59 11.46 6.12 -8.89
CA LEU A 59 10.44 6.81 -8.11
C LEU A 59 10.75 8.30 -8.05
N GLU A 60 9.81 9.13 -8.51
CA GLU A 60 9.87 10.59 -8.36
C GLU A 60 8.81 11.05 -7.34
N PRO A 61 9.14 11.98 -6.43
CA PRO A 61 8.16 12.58 -5.54
C PRO A 61 7.03 13.26 -6.34
N PHE A 62 5.79 12.86 -6.07
CA PHE A 62 4.63 13.52 -6.65
C PHE A 62 4.38 14.84 -5.91
N ASP A 63 4.51 15.98 -6.59
CA ASP A 63 4.06 17.29 -6.10
C ASP A 63 2.57 17.47 -6.47
N PRO A 64 1.64 17.39 -5.51
CA PRO A 64 0.21 17.45 -5.80
C PRO A 64 -0.26 18.84 -6.29
N GLY A 65 0.58 19.87 -6.25
CA GLY A 65 0.17 21.25 -6.52
C GLY A 65 -0.75 21.79 -5.42
N VAL A 66 -0.63 23.08 -5.13
CA VAL A 66 -1.31 23.75 -4.00
C VAL A 66 -2.84 23.90 -4.19
N ASP A 67 -3.43 23.29 -5.23
CA ASP A 67 -4.86 23.40 -5.57
C ASP A 67 -5.67 22.11 -5.35
N SER A 68 -5.20 21.20 -4.48
CA SER A 68 -6.01 20.04 -4.06
C SER A 68 -6.91 20.31 -2.84
N SER A 69 -6.73 21.45 -2.16
CA SER A 69 -7.55 21.85 -1.01
C SER A 69 -8.75 22.69 -1.42
N LYS A 70 -9.73 22.07 -2.11
CA LYS A 70 -11.11 22.56 -2.03
C LYS A 70 -12.17 21.53 -2.45
N TYR A 71 -12.24 20.39 -1.78
CA TYR A 71 -13.50 19.66 -1.59
C TYR A 71 -13.53 19.01 -0.21
#